data_AF-A0A2G6ERS5-F1
#
_entry.id   AF-A0A2G6ERS5-F1
#
_cell.length_a   1.000
_cell.length_b   1.000
_cell.length_c   1.000
_cell.angle_alpha   90.00
_cell.angle_beta   90.00
_cell.angle_gamma   90.00
#
_symmetry.space_group_name_H-M   'P 1'
#
loop_
_entity.id
_entity.type
_entity.pdbx_description
1 polymer ?
#
loop_
_entity_poly.entity_id
_entity_poly.type
_entity_poly.pdbx_seq_one_letter_code
_entity_poly.pdbx_strand_id
1 'polypeptide(L)'
;GELRCLLLLALGEHEEALDMAEWVVTFGASTLSPKRERFYACIIEQLQLALDDTRNADDYAWVQRQLYGDSIYQAACEHIAGRQKFYDLLPIDSNYQCFQAHRQLLKAYEKLQAAKQLADNAE
;
A
#
# COMPACT_ATOMS: atom_id res chain seq x y z
N GLY A 1 -8.35 -7.70 1.87
CA GLY A 1 -7.05 -8.36 2.08
C GLY A 1 -5.97 -7.33 2.35
N GLU A 2 -5.62 -6.52 1.34
CA GLU A 2 -4.43 -5.65 1.41
C GLU A 2 -4.36 -4.72 2.62
N LEU A 3 -5.42 -3.95 2.89
CA LEU A 3 -5.43 -3.06 4.06
C LEU A 3 -5.24 -3.83 5.38
N ARG A 4 -5.81 -5.03 5.49
CA ARG A 4 -5.60 -5.90 6.66
C ARG A 4 -4.13 -6.32 6.77
N CYS A 5 -3.49 -6.67 5.67
CA CYS A 5 -2.05 -7.00 5.65
C CYS A 5 -1.22 -5.84 6.21
N LEU A 6 -1.47 -4.62 5.72
CA LEU A 6 -0.74 -3.41 6.15
C LEU A 6 -0.99 -3.06 7.62
N LEU A 7 -2.20 -3.33 8.13
CA LEU A 7 -2.51 -3.17 9.55
C LEU A 7 -1.77 -4.19 10.42
N LEU A 8 -1.75 -5.46 10.01
CA LEU A 8 -1.03 -6.51 10.74
C LEU A 8 0.48 -6.23 10.79
N LEU A 9 1.07 -5.78 9.68
CA LEU A 9 2.46 -5.28 9.66
C LEU A 9 2.67 -4.13 10.65
N ALA A 10 1.75 -3.15 10.68
CA ALA A 10 1.85 -2.02 11.60
C ALA A 10 1.66 -2.40 13.08
N LEU A 11 1.01 -3.53 13.35
CA LEU A 11 0.83 -4.09 14.69
C LEU A 11 2.00 -5.00 15.11
N GLY A 12 2.83 -5.45 14.17
CA GLY A 12 3.90 -6.42 14.41
C GLY A 12 3.42 -7.87 14.47
N GLU A 13 2.20 -8.16 14.01
CA GLU A 13 1.62 -9.50 13.98
C GLU A 13 2.15 -10.28 12.76
N HIS A 14 3.41 -10.73 12.84
CA HIS A 14 4.16 -11.23 11.68
C HIS A 14 3.57 -12.50 11.06
N GLU A 15 3.07 -13.45 11.86
CA GLU A 15 2.45 -14.68 11.34
C GLU A 15 1.19 -14.37 10.52
N GLU A 16 0.26 -13.60 11.10
CA GLU A 16 -0.96 -13.22 10.38
C GLU A 16 -0.66 -12.30 9.19
N ALA A 17 0.35 -11.44 9.30
CA ALA A 17 0.78 -10.57 8.21
C ALA A 17 1.32 -11.39 7.03
N LEU A 18 2.03 -12.49 7.28
CA LEU A 18 2.56 -13.37 6.24
C LEU A 18 1.42 -14.02 5.46
N ASP A 19 0.47 -14.66 6.17
CA ASP A 19 -0.72 -15.28 5.55
C ASP A 19 -1.49 -14.26 4.69
N MET A 20 -1.65 -13.04 5.20
CA MET A 20 -2.36 -12.00 4.48
C MET A 20 -1.56 -11.45 3.29
N ALA A 21 -0.23 -11.37 3.37
CA ALA A 21 0.62 -10.94 2.28
C ALA A 21 0.60 -11.96 1.13
N GLU A 22 0.67 -13.25 1.45
CA GLU A 22 0.51 -14.33 0.47
C GLU A 22 -0.87 -14.27 -0.19
N TRP A 23 -1.93 -14.10 0.60
CA TRP A 23 -3.28 -13.90 0.09
C TRP A 23 -3.37 -12.69 -0.86
N VAL A 24 -2.72 -11.56 -0.51
CA VAL A 24 -2.69 -10.36 -1.35
C VAL A 24 -2.03 -10.63 -2.70
N VAL A 25 -0.92 -11.36 -2.73
CA VAL A 25 -0.25 -11.71 -4.00
C VAL A 25 -1.11 -12.68 -4.81
N THR A 26 -1.62 -13.75 -4.18
CA THR A 26 -2.44 -14.77 -4.86
C THR A 26 -3.71 -14.19 -5.47
N PHE A 27 -4.46 -13.39 -4.73
CA PHE A 27 -5.75 -12.87 -5.19
C PHE A 27 -5.67 -11.47 -5.82
N GLY A 28 -4.55 -10.76 -5.64
CA GLY A 28 -4.32 -9.43 -6.19
C GLY A 28 -3.62 -9.41 -7.55
N ALA A 29 -3.16 -10.55 -8.07
CA ALA A 29 -2.33 -10.64 -9.28
C ALA A 29 -2.88 -9.89 -10.52
N SER A 30 -4.20 -9.76 -10.66
CA SER A 30 -4.82 -9.04 -11.80
C SER A 30 -4.94 -7.52 -11.62
N THR A 31 -4.73 -7.00 -10.41
CA THR A 31 -4.97 -5.59 -10.05
C THR A 31 -3.78 -4.89 -9.41
N LEU A 32 -2.83 -5.66 -8.87
CA LEU A 32 -1.60 -5.13 -8.30
C LEU A 32 -0.69 -4.60 -9.41
N SER A 33 -0.11 -3.42 -9.18
CA SER A 33 0.96 -2.94 -10.04
C SER A 33 2.22 -3.79 -9.84
N PRO A 34 3.10 -3.91 -10.85
CA PRO A 34 4.36 -4.67 -10.72
C PRO A 34 5.25 -4.20 -9.55
N LYS A 35 5.15 -2.93 -9.16
CA LYS A 35 5.88 -2.37 -8.01
C LYS A 35 5.30 -2.86 -6.68
N ARG A 36 3.97 -2.91 -6.54
CA ARG A 36 3.31 -3.42 -5.33
C ARG A 36 3.50 -4.94 -5.21
N GLU A 37 3.42 -5.66 -6.32
CA GLU A 37 3.70 -7.11 -6.33
C GLU A 37 5.11 -7.42 -5.82
N ARG A 38 6.14 -6.73 -6.32
CA ARG A 38 7.51 -6.88 -5.80
C ARG A 38 7.65 -6.50 -4.34
N PHE A 39 6.93 -5.47 -3.88
CA PHE A 39 6.93 -5.10 -2.47
C PHE A 39 6.37 -6.22 -1.59
N TYR A 40 5.21 -6.80 -1.95
CA TYR A 40 4.65 -7.90 -1.17
C TYR A 40 5.49 -9.17 -1.26
N ALA A 41 6.10 -9.48 -2.41
CA ALA A 41 7.04 -10.58 -2.53
C ALA A 41 8.24 -10.41 -1.58
N CYS A 42 8.77 -9.20 -1.46
CA CYS A 42 9.84 -8.89 -0.51
C CYS A 42 9.39 -8.98 0.95
N ILE A 43 8.17 -8.49 1.27
CA ILE A 43 7.57 -8.62 2.61
C ILE A 43 7.42 -10.10 2.99
N ILE A 44 6.93 -10.94 2.09
CA ILE A 44 6.75 -12.38 2.34
C ILE A 44 8.08 -13.02 2.73
N GLU A 45 9.14 -12.83 1.93
CA GLU A 45 10.46 -13.40 2.25
C GLU A 45 11.01 -12.87 3.58
N GLN A 46 10.87 -11.57 3.83
CA GLN A 46 11.36 -10.97 5.07
C GLN A 46 10.59 -11.47 6.30
N LEU A 47 9.27 -11.65 6.21
CA LEU A 47 8.47 -12.23 7.29
C LEU A 47 8.82 -13.70 7.51
N GLN A 48 9.01 -14.48 6.44
CA GLN A 48 9.48 -15.86 6.54
C GLN A 48 10.85 -15.97 7.21
N LEU A 49 11.77 -15.03 6.96
CA LEU A 49 13.05 -14.95 7.65
C LEU A 49 12.89 -14.51 9.11
N ALA A 50 11.99 -13.56 9.40
CA ALA A 50 11.75 -13.07 10.75
C ALA A 50 11.08 -14.11 11.66
N LEU A 51 10.34 -15.05 11.08
CA LEU A 51 9.67 -16.16 11.78
C LEU A 51 10.54 -17.44 11.84
N ASP A 52 11.72 -17.44 11.23
CA ASP A 52 12.61 -18.60 11.20
C ASP A 52 13.75 -18.47 12.21
N ASP A 53 13.69 -19.26 13.28
CA ASP A 53 14.70 -19.26 14.36
C ASP A 53 16.06 -19.84 13.94
N THR A 54 16.18 -20.44 12.75
CA THR A 54 17.39 -21.10 12.25
C THR A 54 18.22 -20.24 11.30
N ARG A 55 17.63 -19.18 10.75
CA ARG A 55 18.25 -18.32 9.73
C ARG A 55 18.41 -16.90 10.25
N ASN A 56 19.51 -16.24 9.88
CA ASN A 56 19.70 -14.82 10.16
C ASN A 56 19.30 -13.98 8.94
N ALA A 57 18.35 -13.05 9.10
CA ALA A 57 17.86 -12.19 8.02
C ALA A 57 18.97 -11.34 7.38
N ASP A 58 19.98 -10.92 8.15
CA ASP A 58 21.07 -10.07 7.66
C ASP A 58 21.92 -10.78 6.59
N ASP A 59 22.02 -12.10 6.64
CA ASP A 59 22.80 -12.90 5.68
C ASP A 59 22.20 -12.87 4.27
N TYR A 60 20.90 -12.55 4.15
CA TYR A 60 20.17 -12.53 2.88
C TYR A 60 20.02 -11.13 2.29
N ALA A 61 20.39 -10.08 3.05
CA ALA A 61 20.18 -8.69 2.67
C ALA A 61 20.77 -8.34 1.30
N TRP A 62 21.97 -8.83 0.98
CA TRP A 62 22.61 -8.56 -0.30
C TRP A 62 21.82 -9.13 -1.49
N VAL A 63 21.39 -10.40 -1.39
CA VAL A 63 20.63 -11.06 -2.47
C VAL A 63 19.27 -10.38 -2.65
N GLN A 64 18.58 -10.05 -1.56
CA GLN A 64 17.26 -9.43 -1.62
C GLN A 64 17.30 -8.02 -2.21
N ARG A 65 18.36 -7.25 -1.94
CA ARG A 65 18.59 -5.95 -2.60
C ARG A 65 18.79 -6.11 -4.11
N GLN A 66 19.48 -7.17 -4.55
CA GLN A 66 19.63 -7.45 -5.99
C GLN A 66 18.31 -7.90 -6.64
N LEU A 67 17.51 -8.70 -5.93
CA LEU A 67 16.27 -9.26 -6.46
C LEU A 67 15.14 -8.21 -6.55
N TYR A 68 14.97 -7.41 -5.49
CA TYR A 68 13.86 -6.47 -5.37
C TYR A 68 14.23 -5.02 -5.66
N GLY A 69 15.52 -4.69 -5.60
CA GLY A 69 16.05 -3.33 -5.64
C GLY A 69 16.08 -2.69 -4.25
N ASP A 70 17.06 -1.81 -4.04
CA ASP A 70 17.31 -1.19 -2.73
C ASP A 70 16.10 -0.46 -2.15
N SER A 71 15.32 0.24 -2.99
CA SER A 71 14.17 1.02 -2.54
C SER A 71 13.04 0.13 -2.00
N ILE A 72 12.76 -0.99 -2.66
CA ILE A 72 11.72 -1.93 -2.22
C ILE A 72 12.19 -2.68 -0.98
N TYR A 73 13.43 -3.16 -0.98
CA TYR A 73 14.01 -3.85 0.17
C TYR A 73 13.96 -2.95 1.42
N GLN A 74 14.44 -1.72 1.30
CA GLN A 74 14.42 -0.79 2.44
C GLN A 74 12.99 -0.47 2.90
N ALA A 75 12.05 -0.26 1.98
CA ALA A 75 10.66 -0.06 2.33
C ALA A 75 10.10 -1.26 3.09
N ALA A 76 10.38 -2.48 2.64
CA ALA A 76 9.92 -3.70 3.31
C ALA A 76 10.48 -3.80 4.75
N CYS A 77 11.79 -3.60 4.92
CA CYS A 77 12.41 -3.59 6.25
C CYS A 77 11.82 -2.51 7.18
N GLU A 78 11.52 -1.32 6.65
CA GLU A 78 10.90 -0.25 7.44
C GLU A 78 9.45 -0.55 7.84
N HIS A 79 8.70 -1.28 7.00
CA HIS A 79 7.34 -1.72 7.32
C HIS A 79 7.32 -2.85 8.35
N ILE A 80 8.23 -3.82 8.23
CA ILE A 80 8.35 -4.92 9.20
C ILE A 80 8.82 -4.40 10.55
N ALA A 81 9.72 -3.42 10.56
CA ALA A 81 10.13 -2.75 11.80
C ALA A 81 9.07 -1.78 12.36
N GLY A 82 7.89 -1.66 11.75
CA GLY A 82 6.81 -0.76 12.17
C GLY A 82 7.12 0.74 12.04
N ARG A 83 8.23 1.12 11.40
CA ARG A 83 8.67 2.52 11.23
C ARG A 83 7.91 3.24 10.12
N GLN A 84 7.60 2.52 9.04
CA GLN A 84 6.68 2.97 8.00
C GLN A 84 5.40 2.13 8.04
N LYS A 85 4.30 2.74 7.62
CA LYS A 85 2.97 2.13 7.60
C LYS A 85 2.33 2.46 6.26
N PHE A 86 1.45 1.56 5.80
CA PHE A 86 0.58 1.81 4.67
C PHE A 86 1.33 2.14 3.36
N TYR A 87 2.17 1.21 2.91
CA TYR A 87 2.98 1.34 1.70
C TYR A 87 2.18 1.89 0.52
N ASP A 88 2.68 3.00 -0.05
CA ASP A 88 2.14 3.66 -1.24
C ASP A 88 0.67 4.12 -1.09
N LEU A 89 0.18 4.27 0.16
CA LEU A 89 -1.09 4.92 0.46
C LEU A 89 -0.82 6.35 0.91
N LEU A 90 -1.23 7.31 0.07
CA LEU A 90 -1.09 8.73 0.36
C LEU A 90 -2.06 9.15 1.47
N PRO A 91 -1.64 10.02 2.40
CA PRO A 91 -2.57 10.64 3.33
C PRO A 91 -3.59 11.49 2.56
N ILE A 92 -4.86 11.36 2.93
CA ILE A 92 -5.97 12.02 2.27
C ILE A 92 -6.45 13.17 3.17
N ASP A 93 -6.45 14.39 2.66
CA ASP A 93 -7.08 15.52 3.32
C ASP A 93 -8.60 15.55 3.05
N SER A 94 -9.35 16.33 3.83
CA SER A 94 -10.82 16.42 3.70
C SER A 94 -11.30 16.93 2.33
N ASN A 95 -10.43 17.60 1.57
CA ASN A 95 -10.72 18.13 0.23
C ASN A 95 -10.14 17.24 -0.89
N TYR A 96 -9.62 16.06 -0.56
CA TYR A 96 -9.14 15.06 -1.50
C TYR A 96 -8.10 15.61 -2.50
N GLN A 97 -7.22 16.52 -2.06
CA GLN A 97 -6.31 17.22 -2.99
C GLN A 97 -5.32 16.28 -3.66
N CYS A 98 -4.96 15.17 -3.01
CA CYS A 98 -4.09 14.14 -3.56
C CYS A 98 -4.67 13.40 -4.78
N PHE A 99 -5.99 13.45 -5.01
CA PHE A 99 -6.65 12.74 -6.11
C PHE A 99 -7.05 13.67 -7.25
N GLN A 100 -6.20 13.77 -8.27
CA GLN A 100 -6.46 14.61 -9.45
C GLN A 100 -7.79 14.26 -10.14
N ALA A 101 -8.11 12.97 -10.30
CA ALA A 101 -9.36 12.53 -10.89
C ALA A 101 -10.58 13.01 -10.09
N HIS A 102 -10.52 12.94 -8.75
CA HIS A 102 -11.58 13.44 -7.88
C HIS A 102 -11.76 14.96 -8.02
N ARG A 103 -10.67 15.73 -8.08
CA ARG A 103 -10.75 17.17 -8.32
C ARG A 103 -11.37 17.53 -9.66
N GLN A 104 -11.07 16.78 -10.72
CA GLN A 104 -11.70 16.98 -12.02
C GLN A 104 -13.20 16.69 -11.98
N LEU A 105 -13.61 15.64 -11.24
CA LEU A 105 -15.01 15.34 -11.00
C LEU A 105 -15.72 16.47 -10.26
N LEU A 106 -15.14 17.01 -9.18
CA LEU A 106 -15.71 18.13 -8.44
C LEU A 106 -15.86 19.39 -9.31
N LYS A 107 -14.86 19.72 -10.14
CA LYS A 107 -14.95 20.84 -11.09
C LYS A 107 -16.08 20.66 -12.11
N ALA A 108 -16.32 19.42 -12.56
CA ALA A 108 -17.45 19.14 -13.44
C ALA A 108 -18.79 19.29 -12.69
N TYR A 109 -18.83 18.85 -11.44
CA TYR A 109 -20.00 18.93 -10.58
C TYR A 109 -20.37 20.38 -10.21
N GLU A 110 -19.39 21.24 -9.95
CA GLU A 110 -19.58 22.68 -9.69
C GLU A 110 -20.35 23.38 -10.82
N LYS A 111 -20.08 23.01 -12.07
CA LYS A 111 -20.84 23.55 -13.23
C LYS A 111 -22.32 23.19 -13.17
N LEU A 112 -22.62 21.95 -12.76
CA LEU A 112 -24.01 21.49 -12.60
C LEU A 112 -24.70 22.19 -11.42
N GLN A 113 -23.97 22.43 -10.33
CA GLN A 113 -24.51 23.13 -9.17
C GLN A 113 -24.82 24.61 -9.48
N ALA A 114 -23.95 25.28 -10.22
CA ALA A 114 -24.21 26.64 -10.70
C ALA A 114 -25.47 26.70 -11.59
N ALA A 115 -25.65 25.71 -12.48
CA ALA A 115 -26.85 25.63 -13.32
C ALA A 115 -28.14 25.41 -12.51
N LYS A 116 -28.09 24.59 -11.45
CA LYS A 116 -29.24 24.38 -10.54
C LYS A 116 -29.63 25.66 -9.81
N GLN A 117 -28.65 26.36 -9.23
CA GLN A 117 -28.91 27.63 -8.54
C GLN A 117 -29.51 28.69 -9.46
N LEU A 118 -29.08 28.75 -10.72
CA LEU A 118 -29.67 29.65 -11.70
C LEU A 118 -31.13 29.29 -12.03
N ALA A 119 -31.46 27.99 -12.10
CA ALA A 119 -32.83 27.55 -12.30
C ALA A 119 -33.72 27.83 -11.07
N ASP A 120 -33.23 27.55 -9.87
CA ASP A 120 -33.95 27.79 -8.61
C ASP A 120 -34.21 29.29 -8.36
N ASN A 121 -33.31 30.17 -8.81
CA ASN A 121 -33.47 31.63 -8.69
C ASN A 121 -34.34 32.25 -9.80
N ALA A 122 -34.73 31.47 -10.82
CA ALA A 122 -35.56 31.92 -11.93
C ALA A 122 -37.06 31.63 -11.72
N GLU A 123 -37.40 30.83 -10.69
CA GLU A 123 -38.76 30.61 -10.17
C GLU A 123 -39.09 31.60 -9.03
#